data_AF-A0A257L1D1-F1
#
_entry.id   AF-A0A257L1D1-F1
#
_cell.length_a   1.000
_cell.length_b   1.000
_cell.length_c   1.000
_cell.angle_alpha   90.00
_cell.angle_beta   90.00
_cell.angle_gamma   90.00
#
_symmetry.space_group_name_H-M   'P 1'
#
loop_
_entity.id
_entity.type
_entity.pdbx_description
1 polymer ?
#
loop_
_entity_poly.entity_id
_entity_poly.type
_entity_poly.pdbx_seq_one_letter_code
_entity_poly.pdbx_strand_id
1 'polypeptide(L)'
;MQNYDAVVIVQRVLSQLERGCIFTATQEDGVAVRVRFQGKDTQPLPGDSFRVTGLLATFKDRHGRTVPQVDSKRMARQALHGHLLAPRLASLPNIGKVRAERLVARYGRDLATTLRDATRLREVAQVLDSAKPSLALRIAAQVFAAAASDAAAGKLKAAEVEFLSRLEALGVRESRAASQLWRLLAGDDAYARLLRNPYVAASLMDWPVVDRVGKRLLREAEPGVDLATHPKRLMGALGSVYRDLLLAGDTAAEPERIAALLRDRGVGPDLCLQHADATHALRLSGHVVRVPGAAWLEDRVATALWAIEQQPPSVNLPTGDALRRLVVDAELAAGIQLQGEQPAAVEHLLGLPLAVLQGGAGVGKTTTMRVVATAWEFLGGDVGLAA
;
A
#
# COMPACT_ATOMS: atom_id res chain seq x y z
N MET A 1 21.52 -35.30 24.52
CA MET A 1 20.42 -34.55 23.85
C MET A 1 19.69 -33.77 24.92
N GLN A 2 19.49 -32.48 24.71
CA GLN A 2 18.88 -31.59 25.69
C GLN A 2 17.44 -31.29 25.28
N ASN A 3 16.50 -31.32 26.23
CA ASN A 3 15.12 -30.92 25.96
C ASN A 3 15.08 -29.42 25.62
N TYR A 4 14.29 -29.07 24.62
CA TYR A 4 14.10 -27.69 24.16
C TYR A 4 12.63 -27.30 24.30
N ASP A 5 12.37 -26.18 24.97
CA ASP A 5 11.06 -25.51 25.02
C ASP A 5 11.30 -24.00 25.04
N ALA A 6 11.08 -23.34 23.91
CA ALA A 6 11.23 -21.90 23.80
C ALA A 6 10.33 -21.32 22.71
N VAL A 7 10.10 -20.00 22.81
CA VAL A 7 9.46 -19.21 21.75
C VAL A 7 10.52 -18.82 20.73
N VAL A 8 10.25 -19.06 19.46
CA VAL A 8 11.12 -18.74 18.34
C VAL A 8 10.38 -17.93 17.28
N ILE A 9 11.08 -17.01 16.65
CA ILE A 9 10.58 -16.17 15.57
C ILE A 9 11.20 -16.62 14.27
N VAL A 10 10.38 -17.07 13.33
CA VAL A 10 10.83 -17.58 12.02
C VAL A 10 11.53 -16.46 11.26
N GLN A 11 12.76 -16.69 10.83
CA GLN A 11 13.52 -15.78 9.99
C GLN A 11 13.37 -16.14 8.50
N ARG A 12 13.55 -17.43 8.19
CA ARG A 12 13.47 -17.92 6.81
C ARG A 12 13.05 -19.37 6.78
N VAL A 13 12.12 -19.71 5.89
CA VAL A 13 11.81 -21.11 5.56
C VAL A 13 12.83 -21.62 4.54
N LEU A 14 13.50 -22.71 4.88
CA LEU A 14 14.57 -23.30 4.06
C LEU A 14 14.05 -24.43 3.17
N SER A 15 13.09 -25.21 3.66
CA SER A 15 12.45 -26.29 2.90
C SER A 15 11.05 -26.54 3.42
N GLN A 16 10.08 -26.67 2.52
CA GLN A 16 8.82 -27.36 2.81
C GLN A 16 9.06 -28.86 2.63
N LEU A 17 8.49 -29.68 3.52
CA LEU A 17 8.53 -31.14 3.44
C LEU A 17 7.09 -31.65 3.34
N GLU A 18 6.90 -32.85 2.81
CA GLU A 18 5.57 -33.46 2.67
C GLU A 18 4.79 -33.54 4.00
N ARG A 19 5.51 -33.68 5.13
CA ARG A 19 4.95 -33.69 6.49
C ARG A 19 5.72 -32.81 7.46
N GLY A 20 6.05 -31.59 7.03
CA GLY A 20 6.66 -30.61 7.91
C GLY A 20 7.45 -29.55 7.17
N CYS A 21 8.42 -28.95 7.84
CA CYS A 21 9.25 -27.93 7.25
C CYS A 21 10.58 -27.79 7.99
N ILE A 22 11.52 -27.14 7.34
CA ILE A 22 12.77 -26.72 7.96
C ILE A 22 12.90 -25.22 7.78
N PHE A 23 13.19 -24.52 8.88
CA PHE A 23 13.34 -23.06 8.88
C PHE A 23 14.42 -22.62 9.85
N THR A 24 14.95 -21.42 9.64
CA THR A 24 15.75 -20.70 10.62
C THR A 24 14.84 -19.79 11.44
N ALA A 25 15.14 -19.65 12.71
CA ALA A 25 14.44 -18.79 13.63
C ALA A 25 15.42 -18.13 14.61
N THR A 26 14.97 -17.08 15.28
CA THR A 26 15.68 -16.45 16.40
C THR A 26 14.85 -16.60 17.66
N GLN A 27 15.52 -16.92 18.77
CA GLN A 27 14.93 -16.88 20.11
C GLN A 27 14.74 -15.42 20.58
N GLU A 28 14.01 -15.23 21.68
CA GLU A 28 13.82 -13.90 22.30
C GLU A 28 15.14 -13.25 22.74
N ASP A 29 16.12 -14.06 23.13
CA ASP A 29 17.48 -13.63 23.50
C ASP A 29 18.37 -13.31 22.27
N GLY A 30 17.83 -13.44 21.05
CA GLY A 30 18.54 -13.18 19.80
C GLY A 30 19.33 -14.37 19.25
N VAL A 31 19.36 -15.52 19.95
CA VAL A 31 20.12 -16.69 19.49
C VAL A 31 19.46 -17.31 18.27
N ALA A 32 20.24 -17.49 17.20
CA ALA A 32 19.78 -18.14 15.98
C ALA A 32 19.69 -19.66 16.17
N VAL A 33 18.58 -20.25 15.74
CA VAL A 33 18.30 -21.69 15.82
C VAL A 33 17.69 -22.19 14.52
N ARG A 34 18.06 -23.39 14.11
CA ARG A 34 17.42 -24.12 13.00
C ARG A 34 16.33 -25.00 13.59
N VAL A 35 15.14 -25.02 13.02
CA VAL A 35 14.05 -25.90 13.47
C VAL A 35 13.69 -26.84 12.33
N ARG A 36 13.75 -28.15 12.60
CA ARG A 36 13.21 -29.21 11.75
C ARG A 36 11.91 -29.67 12.39
N PHE A 37 10.79 -29.22 11.83
CA PHE A 37 9.46 -29.59 12.29
C PHE A 37 8.91 -30.76 11.49
N GLN A 38 8.42 -31.79 12.17
CA GLN A 38 7.72 -32.95 11.61
C GLN A 38 6.28 -32.95 12.11
N GLY A 39 5.38 -32.37 11.32
CA GLY A 39 3.96 -32.30 11.63
C GLY A 39 3.16 -31.87 10.42
N LYS A 40 1.88 -32.20 10.41
CA LYS A 40 0.93 -31.77 9.39
C LYS A 40 0.40 -30.37 9.74
N ASP A 41 -0.09 -29.66 8.73
CA ASP A 41 -0.91 -28.44 8.86
C ASP A 41 -0.23 -27.15 9.31
N THR A 42 1.08 -27.16 9.60
CA THR A 42 1.81 -25.93 9.95
C THR A 42 2.82 -25.53 8.87
N GLN A 43 2.46 -24.54 8.07
CA GLN A 43 3.35 -23.90 7.09
C GLN A 43 3.84 -22.53 7.63
N PRO A 44 5.00 -22.48 8.32
CA PRO A 44 5.52 -21.24 8.88
C PRO A 44 5.82 -20.23 7.76
N LEU A 45 5.69 -18.95 8.08
CA LEU A 45 6.15 -17.82 7.28
C LEU A 45 7.18 -17.01 8.07
N PRO A 46 8.15 -16.35 7.40
CA PRO A 46 9.00 -15.37 8.06
C PRO A 46 8.20 -14.37 8.93
N GLY A 47 8.66 -14.15 10.15
CA GLY A 47 8.01 -13.34 11.19
C GLY A 47 6.99 -14.09 12.06
N ASP A 48 6.58 -15.31 11.70
CA ASP A 48 5.74 -16.13 12.56
C ASP A 48 6.45 -16.41 13.89
N SER A 49 5.69 -16.44 14.98
CA SER A 49 6.20 -16.83 16.29
C SER A 49 5.56 -18.15 16.71
N PHE A 50 6.40 -19.07 17.19
CA PHE A 50 5.97 -20.38 17.64
C PHE A 50 6.64 -20.73 18.95
N ARG A 51 5.90 -21.34 19.88
CA ARG A 51 6.49 -22.13 20.95
C ARG A 51 6.83 -23.50 20.38
N VAL A 52 8.11 -23.85 20.40
CA VAL A 52 8.64 -25.09 19.84
C VAL A 52 9.10 -25.98 20.98
N THR A 53 8.57 -27.20 21.05
CA THR A 53 9.02 -28.23 22.00
C THR A 53 9.66 -29.39 21.24
N GLY A 54 10.86 -29.80 21.65
CA GLY A 54 11.62 -30.81 20.92
C GLY A 54 12.96 -31.15 21.54
N LEU A 55 13.84 -31.73 20.72
CA LEU A 55 15.20 -32.12 21.12
C LEU A 55 16.21 -31.19 20.45
N LEU A 56 17.06 -30.57 21.27
CA LEU A 56 18.19 -29.80 20.78
C LEU A 56 19.31 -30.75 20.34
N ALA A 57 19.69 -30.58 19.09
CA ALA A 57 20.74 -31.26 18.37
C ALA A 57 21.64 -30.23 17.67
N THR A 58 22.64 -30.74 16.97
CA THR A 58 23.62 -29.92 16.26
C THR A 58 23.60 -30.30 14.79
N PHE A 59 23.36 -29.31 13.92
CA PHE A 59 23.43 -29.50 12.47
C PHE A 59 24.75 -28.97 11.94
N LYS A 60 25.45 -29.76 11.14
CA LYS A 60 26.65 -29.33 10.42
C LYS A 60 26.29 -29.15 8.95
N ASP A 61 26.50 -27.94 8.43
CA ASP A 61 26.25 -27.67 7.01
C ASP A 61 27.36 -28.22 6.11
N ARG A 62 27.15 -28.13 4.80
CA ARG A 62 28.12 -28.57 3.77
C ARG A 62 29.44 -27.81 3.79
N HIS A 63 29.51 -26.67 4.47
CA HIS A 63 30.70 -25.84 4.63
C HIS A 63 31.36 -26.06 6.02
N GLY A 64 30.90 -27.06 6.77
CA GLY A 64 31.44 -27.41 8.07
C GLY A 64 31.00 -26.50 9.21
N ARG A 65 30.10 -25.53 8.97
CA ARG A 65 29.56 -24.66 10.02
C ARG A 65 28.51 -25.40 10.84
N THR A 66 28.59 -25.19 12.14
CA THR A 66 27.78 -25.87 13.13
C THR A 66 26.70 -24.92 13.62
N VAL A 67 25.43 -25.32 13.51
CA VAL A 67 24.27 -24.52 13.92
C VAL A 67 23.39 -25.34 14.88
N PRO A 68 22.89 -24.76 15.98
CA PRO A 68 21.91 -25.42 16.84
C PRO A 68 20.67 -25.79 16.02
N GLN A 69 20.25 -27.05 16.08
CA GLN A 69 19.03 -27.54 15.45
C GLN A 69 18.06 -28.12 16.48
N VAL A 70 16.80 -27.75 16.40
CA VAL A 70 15.73 -28.37 17.19
C VAL A 70 14.93 -29.30 16.29
N ASP A 71 14.95 -30.58 16.62
CA ASP A 71 14.05 -31.56 16.01
C ASP A 71 12.75 -31.61 16.81
N SER A 72 11.65 -31.16 16.20
CA SER A 72 10.37 -30.98 16.88
C SER A 72 9.23 -31.68 16.15
N LYS A 73 8.33 -32.30 16.92
CA LYS A 73 7.01 -32.79 16.45
C LYS A 73 5.85 -31.93 16.97
N ARG A 74 6.15 -30.93 17.80
CA ARG A 74 5.17 -30.12 18.54
C ARG A 74 5.54 -28.66 18.44
N MET A 75 4.74 -27.94 17.65
CA MET A 75 4.88 -26.52 17.42
C MET A 75 3.50 -25.88 17.57
N ALA A 76 3.40 -24.89 18.45
CA ALA A 76 2.17 -24.15 18.68
C ALA A 76 2.41 -22.67 18.32
N ARG A 77 1.50 -22.08 17.54
CA ARG A 77 1.60 -20.66 17.18
C ARG A 77 1.47 -19.82 18.45
N GLN A 78 2.45 -18.95 18.68
CA GLN A 78 2.45 -18.01 19.80
C GLN A 78 2.18 -16.63 19.24
N ALA A 79 1.13 -15.95 19.71
CA ALA A 79 0.98 -14.54 19.44
C ALA A 79 1.92 -13.75 20.36
N LEU A 80 2.75 -12.89 19.76
CA LEU A 80 3.53 -11.90 20.49
C LEU A 80 2.71 -10.62 20.50
N HIS A 81 2.23 -10.23 21.67
CA HIS A 81 1.43 -9.02 21.85
C HIS A 81 2.33 -7.81 22.09
N GLY A 82 2.02 -6.67 21.45
CA GLY A 82 2.63 -5.38 21.80
C GLY A 82 3.39 -4.63 20.73
N HIS A 83 3.74 -5.26 19.60
CA HIS A 83 4.54 -4.59 18.56
C HIS A 83 3.81 -3.45 17.83
N LEU A 84 2.49 -3.54 17.72
CA LEU A 84 1.59 -2.53 17.17
C LEU A 84 0.85 -1.76 18.28
N LEU A 85 0.42 -2.46 19.33
CA LEU A 85 -0.36 -1.87 20.43
C LEU A 85 0.49 -1.01 21.36
N ALA A 86 1.72 -1.42 21.73
CA ALA A 86 2.53 -0.64 22.67
C ALA A 86 2.96 0.71 22.10
N PRO A 87 3.44 0.84 20.84
CA PRO A 87 3.74 2.15 20.26
C PRO A 87 2.51 3.06 20.17
N ARG A 88 1.33 2.50 19.86
CA ARG A 88 0.07 3.24 19.74
C ARG A 88 -0.45 3.73 21.09
N LEU A 89 -0.29 2.95 22.15
CA LEU A 89 -0.61 3.36 23.52
C LEU A 89 0.41 4.39 24.02
N ALA A 90 1.70 4.19 23.71
CA ALA A 90 2.75 5.12 24.10
C ALA A 90 2.58 6.51 23.47
N SER A 91 1.91 6.61 22.31
CA SER A 91 1.57 7.88 21.68
C SER A 91 0.40 8.62 22.35
N LEU A 92 -0.31 7.99 23.30
CA LEU A 92 -1.34 8.67 24.09
C LEU A 92 -0.69 9.56 25.17
N PRO A 93 -1.27 10.72 25.47
CA PRO A 93 -0.75 11.61 26.50
C PRO A 93 -0.53 10.87 27.83
N ASN A 94 0.65 11.05 28.44
CA ASN A 94 1.00 10.55 29.77
C ASN A 94 1.11 9.02 29.99
N ILE A 95 0.98 8.18 28.95
CA ILE A 95 1.23 6.73 29.07
C ILE A 95 2.73 6.44 28.93
N GLY A 96 3.36 6.90 27.84
CA GLY A 96 4.77 6.60 27.57
C GLY A 96 5.05 5.09 27.38
N LYS A 97 6.28 4.75 26.98
CA LYS A 97 6.66 3.37 26.58
C LYS A 97 6.44 2.34 27.69
N VAL A 98 6.92 2.63 28.91
CA VAL A 98 6.90 1.67 30.03
C VAL A 98 5.49 1.29 30.45
N ARG A 99 4.55 2.25 30.53
CA ARG A 99 3.17 1.95 30.93
C ARG A 99 2.40 1.25 29.81
N ALA A 100 2.69 1.59 28.55
CA ALA A 100 2.13 0.91 27.39
C ALA A 100 2.54 -0.57 27.36
N GLU A 101 3.81 -0.87 27.60
CA GLU A 101 4.32 -2.25 27.68
C GLU A 101 3.64 -3.04 28.81
N ARG A 102 3.41 -2.44 29.99
CA ARG A 102 2.67 -3.09 31.10
C ARG A 102 1.23 -3.44 30.72
N LEU A 103 0.52 -2.52 30.07
CA LEU A 103 -0.86 -2.76 29.63
C LEU A 103 -0.93 -3.89 28.62
N VAL A 104 -0.04 -3.90 27.65
CA VAL A 104 0.05 -4.97 26.66
C VAL A 104 0.41 -6.30 27.34
N ALA A 105 1.41 -6.32 28.22
CA ALA A 105 1.84 -7.54 28.90
C ALA A 105 0.70 -8.15 29.73
N ARG A 106 -0.16 -7.31 30.34
CA ARG A 106 -1.27 -7.78 31.17
C ARG A 106 -2.50 -8.21 30.37
N TYR A 107 -2.87 -7.46 29.33
CA TYR A 107 -4.16 -7.59 28.66
C TYR A 107 -4.07 -8.09 27.22
N GLY A 108 -2.95 -7.89 26.51
CA GLY A 108 -2.72 -8.41 25.16
C GLY A 108 -3.91 -8.23 24.21
N ARG A 109 -4.54 -9.35 23.81
CA ARG A 109 -5.73 -9.41 22.94
C ARG A 109 -6.99 -8.83 23.58
N ASP A 110 -7.10 -8.97 24.89
CA ASP A 110 -8.25 -8.52 25.67
C ASP A 110 -8.17 -7.03 26.01
N LEU A 111 -7.11 -6.33 25.56
CA LEU A 111 -7.00 -4.90 25.83
C LEU A 111 -8.18 -4.12 25.23
N ALA A 112 -8.62 -4.47 24.02
CA ALA A 112 -9.73 -3.81 23.35
C ALA A 112 -11.08 -4.01 24.09
N THR A 113 -11.32 -5.20 24.64
CA THR A 113 -12.53 -5.50 25.42
C THR A 113 -12.44 -4.89 26.82
N THR A 114 -11.26 -4.95 27.45
CA THR A 114 -10.97 -4.32 28.75
C THR A 114 -11.20 -2.82 28.71
N LEU A 115 -10.76 -2.13 27.65
CA LEU A 115 -10.94 -0.68 27.49
C LEU A 115 -12.39 -0.26 27.13
N ARG A 116 -13.25 -1.21 26.71
CA ARG A 116 -14.70 -0.96 26.51
C ARG A 116 -15.49 -1.10 27.81
N ASP A 117 -14.98 -1.86 28.77
CA ASP A 117 -15.63 -2.07 30.06
C ASP A 117 -15.15 -1.04 31.09
N ALA A 118 -15.90 0.07 31.19
CA ALA A 118 -15.59 1.16 32.13
C ALA A 118 -15.52 0.70 33.60
N THR A 119 -16.11 -0.45 33.96
CA THR A 119 -16.03 -0.99 35.33
C THR A 119 -14.61 -1.45 35.69
N ARG A 120 -13.77 -1.75 34.69
CA ARG A 120 -12.37 -2.20 34.86
C ARG A 120 -11.36 -1.07 35.01
N LEU A 121 -11.81 0.19 35.09
CA LEU A 121 -10.94 1.36 35.18
C LEU A 121 -9.93 1.29 36.33
N ARG A 122 -10.35 0.82 37.52
CA ARG A 122 -9.45 0.67 38.69
C ARG A 122 -8.40 -0.42 38.49
N GLU A 123 -8.76 -1.52 37.83
CA GLU A 123 -7.84 -2.61 37.50
C GLU A 123 -6.76 -2.13 36.52
N VAL A 124 -7.15 -1.39 35.49
CA VAL A 124 -6.23 -0.80 34.50
C VAL A 124 -5.31 0.24 35.17
N ALA A 125 -5.83 1.05 36.09
CA ALA A 125 -5.02 1.99 36.86
C ALA A 125 -3.91 1.28 37.67
N GLN A 126 -4.21 0.17 38.34
CA GLN A 126 -3.20 -0.59 39.08
C GLN A 126 -2.08 -1.13 38.19
N VAL A 127 -2.40 -1.54 36.97
CA VAL A 127 -1.44 -2.05 35.99
C VAL A 127 -0.54 -0.95 35.44
N LEU A 128 -1.08 0.26 35.25
CA LEU A 128 -0.32 1.41 34.80
C LEU A 128 0.74 1.82 35.82
N ASP A 129 0.35 2.02 37.07
CA ASP A 129 1.25 2.47 38.13
C ASP A 129 0.65 2.23 39.52
N SER A 130 1.02 1.10 40.15
CA SER A 130 0.58 0.76 41.51
C SER A 130 1.18 1.67 42.59
N ALA A 131 2.33 2.30 42.32
CA ALA A 131 3.02 3.18 43.27
C ALA A 131 2.39 4.58 43.36
N LYS A 132 1.63 5.01 42.34
CA LYS A 132 0.98 6.33 42.29
C LYS A 132 -0.51 6.22 41.92
N PRO A 133 -1.38 5.74 42.83
CA PRO A 133 -2.75 5.34 42.52
C PRO A 133 -3.62 6.46 41.93
N SER A 134 -3.50 7.69 42.44
CA SER A 134 -4.28 8.85 41.99
C SER A 134 -3.91 9.29 40.58
N LEU A 135 -2.61 9.32 40.27
CA LEU A 135 -2.10 9.59 38.92
C LEU A 135 -2.48 8.47 37.96
N ALA A 136 -2.35 7.21 38.40
CA ALA A 136 -2.69 6.05 37.59
C ALA A 136 -4.19 6.02 37.24
N LEU A 137 -5.07 6.39 38.19
CA LEU A 137 -6.50 6.49 37.95
C LEU A 137 -6.84 7.57 36.93
N ARG A 138 -6.17 8.74 37.00
CA ARG A 138 -6.30 9.81 36.00
C ARG A 138 -5.83 9.37 34.62
N ILE A 139 -4.69 8.70 34.53
CA ILE A 139 -4.16 8.20 33.25
C ILE A 139 -5.09 7.11 32.70
N ALA A 140 -5.54 6.17 33.53
CA ALA A 140 -6.53 5.16 33.14
C ALA A 140 -7.79 5.82 32.59
N ALA A 141 -8.36 6.79 33.30
CA ALA A 141 -9.51 7.55 32.83
C ALA A 141 -9.24 8.24 31.47
N GLN A 142 -8.03 8.74 31.22
CA GLN A 142 -7.63 9.27 29.91
C GLN A 142 -7.54 8.19 28.84
N VAL A 143 -7.05 6.98 29.15
CA VAL A 143 -7.02 5.84 28.22
C VAL A 143 -8.45 5.41 27.85
N PHE A 144 -9.31 5.27 28.86
CA PHE A 144 -10.73 4.94 28.67
C PHE A 144 -11.46 6.04 27.91
N ALA A 145 -11.24 7.32 28.23
CA ALA A 145 -11.81 8.44 27.49
C ALA A 145 -11.29 8.50 26.05
N ALA A 146 -10.00 8.24 25.82
CA ALA A 146 -9.44 8.16 24.48
C ALA A 146 -10.06 7.00 23.68
N ALA A 147 -10.40 5.89 24.33
CA ALA A 147 -11.13 4.77 23.73
C ALA A 147 -12.64 5.05 23.54
N ALA A 148 -13.23 5.88 24.41
CA ALA A 148 -14.67 6.14 24.46
C ALA A 148 -15.14 7.42 23.74
N SER A 149 -14.24 8.36 23.40
CA SER A 149 -14.62 9.67 22.85
C SER A 149 -15.32 9.54 21.49
N ASP A 150 -16.64 9.77 21.55
CA ASP A 150 -17.76 9.83 20.60
C ASP A 150 -18.30 8.51 20.02
N ALA A 151 -19.62 8.33 20.06
CA ALA A 151 -20.31 7.13 19.56
C ALA A 151 -20.03 6.79 18.08
N ALA A 152 -19.43 7.71 17.32
CA ALA A 152 -18.82 7.48 16.00
C ALA A 152 -17.26 7.42 16.04
N ALA A 153 -16.56 8.33 16.74
CA ALA A 153 -15.09 8.38 16.77
C ALA A 153 -14.42 7.38 17.76
N GLY A 154 -15.10 7.02 18.84
CA GLY A 154 -14.74 5.98 19.82
C GLY A 154 -14.95 4.59 19.27
N LYS A 155 -16.00 4.37 18.45
CA LYS A 155 -16.10 3.16 17.62
C LYS A 155 -14.90 3.03 16.68
N LEU A 156 -14.50 4.13 16.04
CA LEU A 156 -13.33 4.14 15.16
C LEU A 156 -12.02 3.83 15.90
N LYS A 157 -11.79 4.39 17.09
CA LYS A 157 -10.57 4.08 17.87
C LYS A 157 -10.58 2.68 18.48
N ALA A 158 -11.72 2.20 18.97
CA ALA A 158 -11.85 0.83 19.44
C ALA A 158 -11.70 -0.18 18.28
N ALA A 159 -12.24 0.14 17.11
CA ALA A 159 -12.05 -0.62 15.88
C ALA A 159 -10.59 -0.58 15.39
N GLU A 160 -9.89 0.56 15.52
CA GLU A 160 -8.46 0.66 15.23
C GLU A 160 -7.66 -0.28 16.15
N VAL A 161 -7.91 -0.25 17.47
CA VAL A 161 -7.24 -1.13 18.44
C VAL A 161 -7.55 -2.60 18.16
N GLU A 162 -8.81 -2.93 17.87
CA GLU A 162 -9.20 -4.29 17.50
C GLU A 162 -8.54 -4.74 16.19
N PHE A 163 -8.52 -3.88 15.17
CA PHE A 163 -7.87 -4.13 13.90
C PHE A 163 -6.37 -4.38 14.07
N LEU A 164 -5.67 -3.52 14.82
CA LEU A 164 -4.25 -3.68 15.12
C LEU A 164 -4.00 -4.96 15.93
N SER A 165 -4.84 -5.28 16.91
CA SER A 165 -4.72 -6.52 17.71
C SER A 165 -4.89 -7.77 16.85
N ARG A 166 -5.84 -7.77 15.90
CA ARG A 166 -6.02 -8.86 14.94
C ARG A 166 -4.82 -8.98 13.98
N LEU A 167 -4.27 -7.86 13.51
CA LEU A 167 -3.03 -7.88 12.71
C LEU A 167 -1.83 -8.41 13.50
N GLU A 168 -1.66 -8.04 14.78
CA GLU A 168 -0.62 -8.62 15.65
C GLU A 168 -0.81 -10.12 15.86
N ALA A 169 -2.07 -10.57 16.06
CA ALA A 169 -2.39 -11.98 16.20
C ALA A 169 -2.03 -12.77 14.93
N LEU A 170 -2.16 -12.13 13.77
CA LEU A 170 -1.66 -12.59 12.48
C LEU A 170 -0.15 -12.40 12.33
N GLY A 171 0.59 -11.93 13.33
CA GLY A 171 2.04 -11.77 13.32
C GLY A 171 2.55 -10.61 12.47
N VAL A 172 1.71 -9.61 12.14
CA VAL A 172 2.15 -8.35 11.55
C VAL A 172 2.82 -7.52 12.64
N ARG A 173 3.99 -6.96 12.36
CA ARG A 173 4.79 -6.22 13.36
C ARG A 173 5.15 -4.82 12.93
N GLU A 174 5.03 -4.52 11.64
CA GLU A 174 5.42 -3.25 11.05
C GLU A 174 4.33 -2.20 11.32
N SER A 175 4.53 -1.33 12.32
CA SER A 175 3.54 -0.31 12.72
C SER A 175 3.11 0.60 11.57
N ARG A 176 4.05 0.99 10.69
CA ARG A 176 3.76 1.79 9.50
C ARG A 176 2.81 1.08 8.54
N ALA A 177 3.01 -0.20 8.29
CA ALA A 177 2.17 -1.02 7.42
C ALA A 177 0.76 -1.17 8.00
N ALA A 178 0.67 -1.41 9.31
CA ALA A 178 -0.61 -1.53 10.01
C ALA A 178 -1.40 -0.21 10.01
N SER A 179 -0.73 0.93 10.23
CA SER A 179 -1.35 2.26 10.14
C SER A 179 -1.81 2.60 8.72
N GLN A 180 -1.04 2.23 7.69
CA GLN A 180 -1.44 2.43 6.28
C GLN A 180 -2.67 1.60 5.92
N LEU A 181 -2.71 0.32 6.34
CA LEU A 181 -3.87 -0.56 6.17
C LEU A 181 -5.11 -0.01 6.86
N TRP A 182 -4.97 0.46 8.10
CA TRP A 182 -6.07 1.08 8.84
C TRP A 182 -6.60 2.32 8.11
N ARG A 183 -5.71 3.21 7.65
CA ARG A 183 -6.09 4.42 6.92
C ARG A 183 -6.79 4.11 5.59
N LEU A 184 -6.39 3.03 4.91
CA LEU A 184 -6.99 2.61 3.65
C LEU A 184 -8.41 2.06 3.85
N LEU A 185 -8.58 1.18 4.83
CA LEU A 185 -9.84 0.47 5.03
C LEU A 185 -10.86 1.30 5.79
N ALA A 186 -10.42 1.91 6.89
CA ALA A 186 -11.15 2.71 7.85
C ALA A 186 -12.48 2.10 8.33
N GLY A 187 -13.01 2.59 9.44
CA GLY A 187 -14.32 2.16 9.95
C GLY A 187 -14.29 0.89 10.80
N ASP A 188 -15.46 0.54 11.32
CA ASP A 188 -15.70 -0.57 12.23
C ASP A 188 -15.67 -1.95 11.53
N ASP A 189 -15.94 -1.98 10.23
CA ASP A 189 -15.88 -3.19 9.39
C ASP A 189 -14.52 -3.37 8.67
N ALA A 190 -13.49 -2.60 9.02
CA ALA A 190 -12.17 -2.62 8.37
C ALA A 190 -11.58 -4.04 8.30
N TYR A 191 -11.64 -4.82 9.39
CA TYR A 191 -11.14 -6.21 9.38
C TYR A 191 -11.97 -7.12 8.47
N ALA A 192 -13.29 -6.94 8.44
CA ALA A 192 -14.16 -7.72 7.57
C ALA A 192 -13.89 -7.41 6.09
N ARG A 193 -13.64 -6.14 5.74
CA ARG A 193 -13.20 -5.74 4.39
C ARG A 193 -11.85 -6.35 4.03
N LEU A 194 -10.91 -6.38 4.98
CA LEU A 194 -9.61 -7.02 4.80
C LEU A 194 -9.74 -8.54 4.55
N LEU A 195 -10.65 -9.23 5.24
CA LEU A 195 -10.91 -10.66 4.96
C LEU A 195 -11.53 -10.90 3.58
N ARG A 196 -12.43 -10.00 3.14
CA ARG A 196 -13.02 -10.06 1.80
C ARG A 196 -11.94 -9.89 0.73
N ASN A 197 -11.02 -8.93 0.91
CA ASN A 197 -9.89 -8.69 0.01
C ASN A 197 -8.56 -8.57 0.78
N PRO A 198 -7.86 -9.69 1.07
CA PRO A 198 -6.60 -9.70 1.82
C PRO A 198 -5.45 -8.95 1.15
N TYR A 199 -5.57 -8.68 -0.15
CA TYR A 199 -4.56 -8.01 -0.96
C TYR A 199 -4.96 -6.58 -1.34
N VAL A 200 -5.98 -6.00 -0.69
CA VAL A 200 -6.46 -4.63 -0.95
C VAL A 200 -5.36 -3.57 -0.91
N ALA A 201 -4.32 -3.77 -0.10
CA ALA A 201 -3.20 -2.84 0.03
C ALA A 201 -2.08 -3.04 -0.99
N ALA A 202 -2.18 -4.01 -1.91
CA ALA A 202 -1.14 -4.30 -2.89
C ALA A 202 -0.81 -3.11 -3.80
N SER A 203 -1.77 -2.21 -4.02
CA SER A 203 -1.60 -0.99 -4.79
C SER A 203 -0.91 0.15 -4.02
N LEU A 204 -0.72 0.03 -2.71
CA LEU A 204 -0.23 1.12 -1.85
C LEU A 204 1.00 0.75 -1.03
N MET A 205 1.29 -0.54 -0.87
CA MET A 205 2.33 -1.06 0.00
C MET A 205 3.22 -2.05 -0.74
N ASP A 206 4.41 -2.28 -0.19
CA ASP A 206 5.38 -3.17 -0.82
C ASP A 206 4.93 -4.63 -0.77
N TRP A 207 5.10 -5.31 -1.91
CA TRP A 207 4.63 -6.67 -2.11
C TRP A 207 5.02 -7.66 -1.00
N PRO A 208 6.28 -7.71 -0.50
CA PRO A 208 6.65 -8.69 0.51
C PRO A 208 5.84 -8.58 1.81
N VAL A 209 5.41 -7.36 2.17
CA VAL A 209 4.58 -7.13 3.36
C VAL A 209 3.14 -7.56 3.06
N VAL A 210 2.58 -7.10 1.94
CA VAL A 210 1.20 -7.41 1.56
C VAL A 210 1.01 -8.91 1.34
N ASP A 211 1.92 -9.57 0.63
CA ASP A 211 1.84 -11.02 0.38
C ASP A 211 1.99 -11.83 1.66
N ARG A 212 2.79 -11.37 2.62
CA ARG A 212 2.87 -12.00 3.94
C ARG A 212 1.54 -11.93 4.69
N VAL A 213 0.92 -10.74 4.74
CA VAL A 213 -0.38 -10.54 5.41
C VAL A 213 -1.49 -11.32 4.69
N GLY A 214 -1.55 -11.19 3.36
CA GLY A 214 -2.54 -11.84 2.52
C GLY A 214 -2.50 -13.37 2.64
N LYS A 215 -1.31 -13.98 2.54
CA LYS A 215 -1.15 -15.44 2.72
C LYS A 215 -1.62 -15.93 4.09
N ARG A 216 -1.41 -15.14 5.15
CA ARG A 216 -1.86 -15.51 6.50
C ARG A 216 -3.38 -15.44 6.63
N LEU A 217 -3.99 -14.36 6.15
CA LEU A 217 -5.44 -14.20 6.13
C LEU A 217 -6.14 -15.29 5.31
N LEU A 218 -5.59 -15.63 4.14
CA LEU A 218 -6.12 -16.70 3.30
C LEU A 218 -6.06 -18.07 3.98
N ARG A 219 -4.95 -18.39 4.65
CA ARG A 219 -4.83 -19.66 5.40
C ARG A 219 -5.74 -19.73 6.62
N GLU A 220 -5.98 -18.60 7.28
CA GLU A 220 -6.92 -18.54 8.41
C GLU A 220 -8.36 -18.74 7.93
N ALA A 221 -8.73 -18.13 6.80
CA ALA A 221 -10.06 -18.29 6.23
C ALA A 221 -10.29 -19.68 5.62
N GLU A 222 -9.28 -20.24 4.95
CA GLU A 222 -9.36 -21.48 4.19
C GLU A 222 -8.14 -22.38 4.49
N PRO A 223 -8.21 -23.21 5.55
CA PRO A 223 -7.13 -24.11 5.90
C PRO A 223 -6.79 -25.10 4.77
N GLY A 224 -5.51 -25.22 4.44
CA GLY A 224 -5.03 -26.13 3.38
C GLY A 224 -5.13 -25.57 1.96
N VAL A 225 -5.56 -24.31 1.78
CA VAL A 225 -5.67 -23.70 0.46
C VAL A 225 -4.33 -23.57 -0.25
N ASP A 226 -4.31 -23.81 -1.56
CA ASP A 226 -3.15 -23.56 -2.38
C ASP A 226 -2.99 -22.06 -2.67
N LEU A 227 -2.07 -21.44 -1.93
CA LEU A 227 -1.74 -20.03 -2.08
C LEU A 227 -1.08 -19.71 -3.43
N ALA A 228 -0.49 -20.67 -4.14
CA ALA A 228 0.16 -20.38 -5.42
C ALA A 228 -0.85 -20.01 -6.50
N THR A 229 -2.03 -20.62 -6.44
CA THR A 229 -3.10 -20.51 -7.44
C THR A 229 -4.30 -19.68 -6.96
N HIS A 230 -4.30 -19.25 -5.69
CA HIS A 230 -5.43 -18.54 -5.09
C HIS A 230 -5.80 -17.24 -5.83
N PRO A 231 -7.06 -17.09 -6.32
CA PRO A 231 -7.52 -15.91 -7.09
C PRO A 231 -7.18 -14.55 -6.46
N LYS A 232 -7.46 -14.38 -5.16
CA LYS A 232 -7.16 -13.14 -4.43
C LYS A 232 -5.65 -12.79 -4.41
N ARG A 233 -4.76 -13.78 -4.38
CA ARG A 233 -3.30 -13.53 -4.46
C ARG A 233 -2.87 -13.18 -5.87
N LEU A 234 -3.43 -13.84 -6.89
CA LEU A 234 -3.16 -13.51 -8.30
C LEU A 234 -3.51 -12.04 -8.57
N MET A 235 -4.74 -11.64 -8.23
CA MET A 235 -5.20 -10.26 -8.41
C MET A 235 -4.43 -9.27 -7.55
N GLY A 236 -4.05 -9.66 -6.33
CA GLY A 236 -3.17 -8.88 -5.47
C GLY A 236 -1.80 -8.62 -6.09
N ALA A 237 -1.19 -9.66 -6.65
CA ALA A 237 0.11 -9.54 -7.32
C ALA A 237 0.03 -8.61 -8.53
N LEU A 238 -1.01 -8.76 -9.36
CA LEU A 238 -1.26 -7.88 -10.49
C LEU A 238 -1.46 -6.41 -10.05
N GLY A 239 -2.23 -6.17 -8.98
CA GLY A 239 -2.39 -4.83 -8.41
C GLY A 239 -1.06 -4.22 -7.92
N SER A 240 -0.17 -5.04 -7.38
CA SER A 240 1.18 -4.61 -7.02
C SER A 240 2.07 -4.34 -8.24
N VAL A 241 1.94 -5.11 -9.33
CA VAL A 241 2.64 -4.83 -10.59
C VAL A 241 2.21 -3.48 -11.16
N TYR A 242 0.90 -3.20 -11.16
CA TYR A 242 0.36 -1.93 -11.61
C TYR A 242 0.88 -0.74 -10.80
N ARG A 243 1.03 -0.89 -9.48
CA ARG A 243 1.68 0.14 -8.64
C ARG A 243 3.10 0.44 -9.12
N ASP A 244 3.91 -0.59 -9.36
CA ASP A 244 5.31 -0.40 -9.75
C ASP A 244 5.43 0.25 -11.14
N LEU A 245 4.57 -0.13 -12.08
CA LEU A 245 4.47 0.53 -13.40
C LEU A 245 4.15 2.02 -13.25
N LEU A 246 3.12 2.36 -12.45
CA LEU A 246 2.75 3.76 -12.22
C LEU A 246 3.86 4.57 -11.52
N LEU A 247 4.58 3.97 -10.57
CA LEU A 247 5.73 4.61 -9.90
C LEU A 247 6.90 4.85 -10.86
N ALA A 248 7.03 4.03 -11.90
CA ALA A 248 8.01 4.23 -12.98
C ALA A 248 7.54 5.26 -14.03
N GLY A 249 6.30 5.76 -13.94
CA GLY A 249 5.70 6.65 -14.91
C GLY A 249 5.04 5.95 -16.10
N ASP A 250 4.96 4.62 -16.08
CA ASP A 250 4.30 3.84 -17.13
C ASP A 250 2.78 3.76 -16.88
N THR A 251 1.97 4.07 -17.90
CA THR A 251 0.51 3.90 -17.87
C THR A 251 0.04 2.59 -18.50
N ALA A 252 0.91 1.94 -19.27
CA ALA A 252 0.69 0.64 -19.91
C ALA A 252 2.03 -0.12 -20.03
N ALA A 253 1.96 -1.44 -20.19
CA ALA A 253 3.13 -2.27 -20.40
C ALA A 253 2.83 -3.47 -21.30
N GLU A 254 3.86 -3.96 -21.96
CA GLU A 254 3.80 -5.23 -22.68
C GLU A 254 3.57 -6.42 -21.71
N PRO A 255 2.84 -7.46 -22.14
CA PRO A 255 2.59 -8.65 -21.33
C PRO A 255 3.85 -9.29 -20.75
N GLU A 256 4.97 -9.30 -21.50
CA GLU A 256 6.25 -9.86 -21.10
C GLU A 256 6.85 -9.14 -19.89
N ARG A 257 6.74 -7.81 -19.86
CA ARG A 257 7.19 -6.97 -18.73
C ARG A 257 6.34 -7.26 -17.50
N ILE A 258 5.03 -7.35 -17.65
CA ILE A 258 4.12 -7.72 -16.56
C ILE A 258 4.44 -9.13 -16.05
N ALA A 259 4.71 -10.06 -16.96
CA ALA A 259 5.05 -11.43 -16.60
C ALA A 259 6.36 -11.52 -15.81
N ALA A 260 7.38 -10.72 -16.16
CA ALA A 260 8.61 -10.63 -15.37
C ALA A 260 8.33 -10.14 -13.94
N LEU A 261 7.57 -9.06 -13.80
CA LEU A 261 7.21 -8.49 -12.51
C LEU A 261 6.34 -9.44 -11.66
N LEU A 262 5.48 -10.25 -12.27
CA LEU A 262 4.72 -11.30 -11.60
C LEU A 262 5.62 -12.46 -11.11
N ARG A 263 6.62 -12.86 -11.91
CA ARG A 263 7.61 -13.86 -11.48
C ARG A 263 8.40 -13.39 -10.26
N ASP A 264 8.80 -12.13 -10.22
CA ASP A 264 9.50 -11.54 -9.07
C ASP A 264 8.65 -11.57 -7.78
N ARG A 265 7.32 -11.59 -7.93
CA ARG A 265 6.35 -11.72 -6.84
C ARG A 265 6.11 -13.18 -6.41
N GLY A 266 6.74 -14.14 -7.09
CA GLY A 266 6.51 -15.57 -6.91
C GLY A 266 5.09 -15.97 -7.28
N VAL A 267 4.57 -15.40 -8.36
CA VAL A 267 3.24 -15.70 -8.92
C VAL A 267 3.40 -16.12 -10.38
N GLY A 268 2.70 -17.18 -10.78
CA GLY A 268 2.69 -17.67 -12.15
C GLY A 268 2.03 -16.65 -13.09
N PRO A 269 2.76 -16.09 -14.08
CA PRO A 269 2.22 -15.05 -14.95
C PRO A 269 1.00 -15.51 -15.76
N ASP A 270 1.10 -16.68 -16.39
CA ASP A 270 0.06 -17.18 -17.29
C ASP A 270 -1.26 -17.37 -16.55
N LEU A 271 -1.21 -18.01 -15.37
CA LEU A 271 -2.39 -18.21 -14.52
C LEU A 271 -2.99 -16.87 -14.06
N CYS A 272 -2.13 -15.92 -13.68
CA CYS A 272 -2.57 -14.60 -13.23
C CYS A 272 -3.26 -13.82 -14.35
N LEU A 273 -2.66 -13.77 -15.53
CA LEU A 273 -3.19 -13.06 -16.69
C LEU A 273 -4.47 -13.73 -17.22
N GLN A 274 -4.50 -15.07 -17.30
CA GLN A 274 -5.72 -15.80 -17.65
C GLN A 274 -6.86 -15.52 -16.68
N HIS A 275 -6.57 -15.50 -15.37
CA HIS A 275 -7.58 -15.19 -14.37
C HIS A 275 -8.06 -13.73 -14.45
N ALA A 276 -7.14 -12.79 -14.69
CA ALA A 276 -7.47 -11.38 -14.85
C ALA A 276 -8.29 -11.12 -16.13
N ASP A 277 -8.01 -11.85 -17.21
CA ASP A 277 -8.79 -11.78 -18.45
C ASP A 277 -10.21 -12.33 -18.24
N ALA A 278 -10.32 -13.52 -17.65
CA ALA A 278 -11.60 -14.17 -17.35
C ALA A 278 -12.48 -13.36 -16.37
N THR A 279 -11.89 -12.49 -15.56
CA THR A 279 -12.61 -11.59 -14.63
C THR A 279 -12.76 -10.17 -15.17
N HIS A 280 -12.40 -9.92 -16.43
CA HIS A 280 -12.43 -8.60 -17.09
C HIS A 280 -11.65 -7.51 -16.34
N ALA A 281 -10.61 -7.92 -15.60
CA ALA A 281 -9.71 -7.03 -14.88
C ALA A 281 -8.54 -6.53 -15.75
N LEU A 282 -8.28 -7.16 -16.89
CA LEU A 282 -7.33 -6.66 -17.87
C LEU A 282 -7.94 -5.56 -18.74
N ARG A 283 -7.14 -4.53 -19.02
CA ARG A 283 -7.47 -3.47 -19.98
C ARG A 283 -6.49 -3.52 -21.14
N LEU A 284 -6.85 -4.26 -22.18
CA LEU A 284 -6.03 -4.39 -23.38
C LEU A 284 -6.27 -3.20 -24.32
N SER A 285 -5.19 -2.68 -24.92
CA SER A 285 -5.25 -1.74 -26.03
C SER A 285 -4.12 -2.07 -27.00
N GLY A 286 -4.47 -2.58 -28.19
CA GLY A 286 -3.48 -3.14 -29.10
C GLY A 286 -2.70 -4.29 -28.46
N HIS A 287 -1.38 -4.14 -28.37
CA HIS A 287 -0.46 -5.16 -27.83
C HIS A 287 -0.07 -4.93 -26.36
N VAL A 288 -0.59 -3.88 -25.71
CA VAL A 288 -0.23 -3.53 -24.33
C VAL A 288 -1.41 -3.73 -23.37
N VAL A 289 -1.07 -3.99 -22.11
CA VAL A 289 -2.01 -3.97 -20.99
C VAL A 289 -1.90 -2.61 -20.32
N ARG A 290 -2.99 -1.85 -20.30
CA ARG A 290 -3.10 -0.56 -19.62
C ARG A 290 -3.39 -0.78 -18.14
N VAL A 291 -2.77 0.02 -17.28
CA VAL A 291 -3.07 0.03 -15.85
C VAL A 291 -4.49 0.60 -15.66
N PRO A 292 -5.43 -0.08 -14.98
CA PRO A 292 -6.84 0.30 -15.00
C PRO A 292 -7.15 1.77 -14.64
N GLY A 293 -6.48 2.31 -13.62
CA GLY A 293 -6.65 3.72 -13.22
C GLY A 293 -6.10 4.70 -14.25
N ALA A 294 -4.96 4.40 -14.86
CA ALA A 294 -4.38 5.22 -15.92
C ALA A 294 -5.19 5.12 -17.22
N ALA A 295 -5.68 3.92 -17.56
CA ALA A 295 -6.53 3.69 -18.71
C ALA A 295 -7.78 4.57 -18.66
N TRP A 296 -8.44 4.61 -17.49
CA TRP A 296 -9.59 5.48 -17.30
C TRP A 296 -9.24 6.97 -17.46
N LEU A 297 -8.10 7.42 -16.90
CA LEU A 297 -7.65 8.81 -17.04
C LEU A 297 -7.31 9.18 -18.49
N GLU A 298 -6.59 8.30 -19.19
CA GLU A 298 -6.25 8.47 -20.61
C GLU A 298 -7.50 8.52 -21.49
N ASP A 299 -8.48 7.64 -21.26
CA ASP A 299 -9.75 7.64 -22.01
C ASP A 299 -10.51 8.95 -21.76
N ARG A 300 -10.49 9.45 -20.52
CA ARG A 300 -11.09 10.73 -20.13
C ARG A 300 -10.39 11.92 -20.79
N VAL A 301 -9.06 11.91 -20.85
CA VAL A 301 -8.28 12.95 -21.54
C VAL A 301 -8.58 12.92 -23.03
N ALA A 302 -8.54 11.75 -23.68
CA ALA A 302 -8.85 11.62 -25.10
C ALA A 302 -10.27 12.12 -25.41
N THR A 303 -11.25 11.76 -24.59
CA THR A 303 -12.63 12.24 -24.72
C THR A 303 -12.72 13.76 -24.57
N ALA A 304 -11.99 14.35 -23.62
CA ALA A 304 -11.98 15.78 -23.41
C ALA A 304 -11.33 16.53 -24.58
N LEU A 305 -10.20 16.03 -25.11
CA LEU A 305 -9.53 16.64 -26.26
C LEU A 305 -10.43 16.59 -27.51
N TRP A 306 -11.10 15.46 -27.76
CA TRP A 306 -12.09 15.37 -28.85
C TRP A 306 -13.26 16.33 -28.68
N ALA A 307 -13.74 16.53 -27.45
CA ALA A 307 -14.80 17.50 -27.19
C ALA A 307 -14.36 18.94 -27.47
N ILE A 308 -13.11 19.29 -27.14
CA ILE A 308 -12.52 20.60 -27.45
C ILE A 308 -12.38 20.78 -28.96
N GLU A 309 -11.86 19.79 -29.68
CA GLU A 309 -11.70 19.84 -31.14
C GLU A 309 -13.03 20.03 -31.89
N GLN A 310 -14.13 19.51 -31.34
CA GLN A 310 -15.47 19.66 -31.92
C GLN A 310 -16.16 20.96 -31.51
N GLN A 311 -15.59 21.75 -30.61
CA GLN A 311 -16.21 22.96 -30.13
C GLN A 311 -16.07 24.07 -31.18
N PRO A 312 -17.17 24.70 -31.63
CA PRO A 312 -17.08 25.85 -32.52
C PRO A 312 -16.43 27.03 -31.79
N PRO A 313 -15.71 27.90 -32.52
CA PRO A 313 -15.07 29.06 -31.92
C PRO A 313 -16.13 29.98 -31.29
N SER A 314 -15.83 30.50 -30.10
CA SER A 314 -16.70 31.45 -29.38
C SER A 314 -16.62 32.86 -29.94
N VAL A 315 -15.58 33.15 -30.72
CA VAL A 315 -15.34 34.44 -31.38
C VAL A 315 -15.31 34.26 -32.89
N ASN A 316 -15.66 35.31 -33.63
CA ASN A 316 -15.61 35.30 -35.09
C ASN A 316 -14.15 35.41 -35.54
N LEU A 317 -13.57 34.29 -35.95
CA LEU A 317 -12.20 34.25 -36.47
C LEU A 317 -12.16 34.71 -37.94
N PRO A 318 -11.36 35.76 -38.27
CA PRO A 318 -11.13 36.12 -39.65
C PRO A 318 -10.32 35.02 -40.37
N THR A 319 -10.40 34.98 -41.69
CA THR A 319 -9.66 34.02 -42.54
C THR A 319 -8.85 34.74 -43.62
N GLY A 320 -7.87 34.05 -44.20
CA GLY A 320 -7.04 34.57 -45.29
C GLY A 320 -6.30 35.87 -44.90
N ASP A 321 -6.30 36.86 -45.79
CA ASP A 321 -5.58 38.12 -45.58
C ASP A 321 -6.05 38.91 -44.35
N ALA A 322 -7.31 38.74 -43.93
CA ALA A 322 -7.82 39.38 -42.72
C ALA A 322 -7.18 38.79 -41.45
N LEU A 323 -6.95 37.48 -41.41
CA LEU A 323 -6.22 36.83 -40.32
C LEU A 323 -4.77 37.30 -40.28
N ARG A 324 -4.12 37.42 -41.44
CA ARG A 324 -2.74 37.91 -41.53
C ARG A 324 -2.59 39.34 -41.01
N ARG A 325 -3.54 40.22 -41.34
CA ARG A 325 -3.57 41.59 -40.83
C ARG A 325 -3.73 41.61 -39.31
N LEU A 326 -4.62 40.79 -38.76
CA LEU A 326 -4.77 40.64 -37.31
C LEU A 326 -3.46 40.24 -36.63
N VAL A 327 -2.71 39.29 -37.21
CA VAL A 327 -1.40 38.87 -36.67
C VAL A 327 -0.41 40.02 -36.70
N VAL A 328 -0.32 40.77 -37.81
CA VAL A 328 0.55 41.95 -37.92
C VAL A 328 0.17 43.03 -36.92
N ASP A 329 -1.12 43.30 -36.72
CA ASP A 329 -1.60 44.27 -35.73
C ASP A 329 -1.25 43.84 -34.30
N ALA A 330 -1.37 42.54 -34.00
CA ALA A 330 -0.99 41.97 -32.71
C ALA A 330 0.53 42.00 -32.47
N GLU A 331 1.35 41.76 -33.51
CA GLU A 331 2.81 41.92 -33.46
C GLU A 331 3.20 43.34 -33.04
N LEU A 332 2.64 44.33 -33.75
CA LEU A 332 2.88 45.76 -33.48
C LEU A 332 2.47 46.14 -32.06
N ALA A 333 1.28 45.71 -31.62
CA ALA A 333 0.78 46.00 -30.28
C ALA A 333 1.60 45.33 -29.17
N ALA A 334 2.12 44.12 -29.41
CA ALA A 334 2.97 43.39 -28.48
C ALA A 334 4.43 43.91 -28.46
N GLY A 335 4.80 44.81 -29.38
CA GLY A 335 6.17 45.29 -29.55
C GLY A 335 7.13 44.19 -30.00
N ILE A 336 6.62 43.22 -30.76
CA ILE A 336 7.32 42.01 -31.19
C ILE A 336 7.35 41.97 -32.71
N GLN A 337 8.45 41.47 -33.28
CA GLN A 337 8.52 41.10 -34.68
C GLN A 337 8.73 39.59 -34.77
N LEU A 338 7.75 38.87 -35.30
CA LEU A 338 7.88 37.43 -35.49
C LEU A 338 8.78 37.12 -36.69
N GLN A 339 9.50 36.01 -36.61
CA GLN A 339 10.48 35.62 -37.64
C GLN A 339 10.28 34.17 -38.08
N GLY A 340 10.62 33.90 -39.34
CA GLY A 340 10.61 32.55 -39.91
C GLY A 340 9.24 31.89 -39.82
N GLU A 341 9.16 30.79 -39.09
CA GLU A 341 7.94 29.97 -38.95
C GLU A 341 6.93 30.55 -37.95
N GLN A 342 7.32 31.54 -37.14
CA GLN A 342 6.49 32.06 -36.04
C GLN A 342 5.17 32.71 -36.51
N PRO A 343 5.13 33.56 -37.56
CA PRO A 343 3.86 34.15 -38.03
C PRO A 343 2.86 33.07 -38.47
N ALA A 344 3.33 32.08 -39.23
CA ALA A 344 2.52 30.94 -39.67
C ALA A 344 2.04 30.09 -38.48
N ALA A 345 2.86 29.95 -37.43
CA ALA A 345 2.46 29.29 -36.20
C ALA A 345 1.32 30.06 -35.50
N VAL A 346 1.36 31.40 -35.42
CA VAL A 346 0.26 32.19 -34.85
C VAL A 346 -1.03 31.99 -35.65
N GLU A 347 -0.98 32.08 -36.99
CA GLU A 347 -2.14 31.83 -37.85
C GLU A 347 -2.74 30.44 -37.62
N HIS A 348 -1.88 29.41 -37.51
CA HIS A 348 -2.32 28.04 -37.28
C HIS A 348 -2.94 27.83 -35.89
N LEU A 349 -2.32 28.40 -34.85
CA LEU A 349 -2.80 28.31 -33.47
C LEU A 349 -4.18 28.97 -33.31
N LEU A 350 -4.40 30.14 -33.93
CA LEU A 350 -5.69 30.83 -33.88
C LEU A 350 -6.80 30.08 -34.62
N GLY A 351 -6.46 29.27 -35.62
CA GLY A 351 -7.41 28.53 -36.44
C GLY A 351 -7.90 27.20 -35.84
N LEU A 352 -7.36 26.77 -34.71
CA LEU A 352 -7.67 25.47 -34.11
C LEU A 352 -8.18 25.62 -32.66
N PRO A 353 -9.27 24.93 -32.27
CA PRO A 353 -9.76 24.91 -30.89
C PRO A 353 -8.75 24.33 -29.89
N LEU A 354 -7.88 23.44 -30.36
CA LEU A 354 -6.79 22.84 -29.61
C LEU A 354 -5.56 22.81 -30.51
N ALA A 355 -4.44 23.35 -30.03
CA ALA A 355 -3.20 23.34 -30.77
C ALA A 355 -1.99 23.23 -29.84
N VAL A 356 -0.88 22.73 -30.38
CA VAL A 356 0.37 22.53 -29.64
C VAL A 356 1.49 23.29 -30.34
N LEU A 357 2.09 24.25 -29.62
CA LEU A 357 3.30 24.93 -30.07
C LEU A 357 4.54 24.22 -29.51
N GLN A 358 5.27 23.52 -30.37
CA GLN A 358 6.50 22.81 -30.00
C GLN A 358 7.75 23.59 -30.44
N GLY A 359 8.86 23.40 -29.73
CA GLY A 359 10.13 24.02 -30.11
C GLY A 359 11.19 23.93 -29.02
N GLY A 360 12.47 23.99 -29.43
CA GLY A 360 13.63 23.95 -28.52
C GLY A 360 13.76 25.18 -27.60
N ALA A 361 14.81 25.21 -26.79
CA ALA A 361 15.15 26.41 -26.02
C ALA A 361 15.57 27.56 -26.98
N GLY A 362 15.13 28.78 -26.70
CA GLY A 362 15.53 29.97 -27.47
C GLY A 362 14.82 30.21 -28.80
N VAL A 363 13.90 29.34 -29.25
CA VAL A 363 13.21 29.49 -30.56
C VAL A 363 12.04 30.50 -30.57
N GLY A 364 11.83 31.24 -29.48
CA GLY A 364 10.79 32.27 -29.41
C GLY A 364 9.36 31.77 -29.16
N LYS A 365 9.16 30.62 -28.48
CA LYS A 365 7.82 30.13 -28.09
C LYS A 365 7.05 31.15 -27.26
N THR A 366 7.70 31.77 -26.27
CA THR A 366 7.09 32.80 -25.41
C THR A 366 6.72 34.04 -26.23
N THR A 367 7.56 34.43 -27.18
CA THR A 367 7.32 35.54 -28.12
C THR A 367 6.08 35.27 -28.98
N THR A 368 5.98 34.05 -29.54
CA THR A 368 4.84 33.59 -30.33
C THR A 368 3.55 33.59 -29.49
N MET A 369 3.59 33.02 -28.29
CA MET A 369 2.42 32.98 -27.39
C MET A 369 1.94 34.36 -26.95
N ARG A 370 2.83 35.35 -26.82
CA ARG A 370 2.40 36.73 -26.52
C ARG A 370 1.58 37.31 -27.68
N VAL A 371 2.02 37.11 -28.92
CA VAL A 371 1.27 37.58 -30.10
C VAL A 371 -0.06 36.85 -30.23
N VAL A 372 -0.11 35.52 -29.97
CA VAL A 372 -1.38 34.76 -29.93
C VAL A 372 -2.35 35.34 -28.92
N ALA A 373 -1.90 35.61 -27.68
CA ALA A 373 -2.75 36.18 -26.64
C ALA A 373 -3.28 37.57 -27.05
N THR A 374 -2.42 38.46 -27.55
CA THR A 374 -2.83 39.79 -28.02
C THR A 374 -3.81 39.72 -29.19
N ALA A 375 -3.59 38.83 -30.15
CA ALA A 375 -4.51 38.63 -31.27
C ALA A 375 -5.87 38.09 -30.79
N TRP A 376 -5.90 37.20 -29.80
CA TRP A 376 -7.14 36.66 -29.24
C TRP A 376 -7.94 37.73 -28.46
N GLU A 377 -7.25 38.58 -27.71
CA GLU A 377 -7.86 39.72 -27.00
C GLU A 377 -8.47 40.74 -27.98
N PHE A 378 -7.82 41.00 -29.12
CA PHE A 378 -8.37 41.85 -30.18
C PHE A 378 -9.68 41.32 -30.78
N LEU A 379 -9.87 40.00 -30.76
CA LEU A 379 -11.12 39.36 -31.17
C LEU A 379 -12.20 39.36 -30.08
N GLY A 380 -11.90 39.94 -28.91
CA GLY A 380 -12.79 39.98 -27.75
C GLY A 380 -12.81 38.69 -26.93
N GLY A 381 -11.80 37.83 -27.11
CA GLY A 381 -11.65 36.60 -26.34
C GLY A 381 -10.88 36.82 -25.03
N ASP A 382 -11.22 36.03 -24.00
CA ASP A 382 -10.50 36.04 -22.72
C ASP A 382 -9.29 35.11 -22.74
N VAL A 383 -8.18 35.55 -22.12
CA VAL A 383 -6.94 34.77 -22.04
C VAL A 383 -6.65 34.37 -20.59
N GLY A 384 -6.50 33.07 -20.36
CA GLY A 384 -6.00 32.49 -19.10
C GLY A 384 -4.63 31.84 -19.31
N LEU A 385 -3.66 32.15 -18.45
CA LEU A 385 -2.32 31.57 -18.50
C LEU A 385 -2.08 30.70 -17.26
N ALA A 386 -1.52 29.50 -17.46
CA ALA A 386 -1.15 28.56 -16.42
C ALA A 386 0.16 27.82 -16.80
N ALA A 387 0.86 27.28 -15.80
CA ALA A 387 2.09 26.51 -15.97
C ALA A 387 2.09 25.26 -15.09
#